data_AF-A0A3C2DDX4-F1
#
_entry.id   AF-A0A3C2DDX4-F1
#
_cell.length_a   1.000
_cell.length_b   1.000
_cell.length_c   1.000
_cell.angle_alpha   90.00
_cell.angle_beta   90.00
_cell.angle_gamma   90.00
#
_symmetry.space_group_name_H-M   'P 1'
#
loop_
_entity.id
_entity.type
_entity.pdbx_description
1 polymer ?
#
loop_
_entity_poly.entity_id
_entity_poly.type
_entity_poly.pdbx_seq_one_letter_code
_entity_poly.pdbx_strand_id
1 'polypeptide(L)'
;PNYRHSVPTKVLEYMAHGIPVIATPLPEVRRLLEDNNAGLIVPFDDPQAVVEAISALDRDGLRERCVQNGRRLVRDRFDWRQDAATLRRFYASVAAS
;
A
#
# COMPACT_ATOMS: atom_id res chain seq x y z
N PRO A 1 12.85 -4.42 15.76
CA PRO A 1 11.43 -4.29 16.17
C PRO A 1 10.50 -4.74 15.03
N ASN A 2 9.29 -5.20 15.37
CA ASN A 2 8.40 -5.94 14.45
C ASN A 2 8.03 -5.16 13.16
N TYR A 3 7.88 -3.84 13.27
CA TYR A 3 7.46 -2.96 12.16
C TYR A 3 8.38 -2.95 10.92
N ARG A 4 9.60 -3.50 11.01
CA ARG A 4 10.54 -3.55 9.89
C ARG A 4 10.21 -4.61 8.85
N HIS A 5 9.50 -5.67 9.24
CA HIS A 5 9.19 -6.81 8.38
C HIS A 5 7.69 -7.13 8.31
N SER A 6 6.85 -6.32 8.97
CA SER A 6 5.41 -6.48 8.92
C SER A 6 4.84 -5.85 7.65
N VAL A 7 3.88 -6.55 7.04
CA VAL A 7 3.04 -5.97 5.98
C VAL A 7 2.28 -4.77 6.56
N PRO A 8 2.28 -3.60 5.89
CA PRO A 8 1.60 -2.41 6.39
C PRO A 8 0.09 -2.49 6.11
N THR A 9 -0.64 -3.35 6.83
CA THR A 9 -2.06 -3.65 6.58
C THR A 9 -2.95 -2.41 6.49
N LYS A 10 -2.77 -1.44 7.40
CA LYS A 10 -3.55 -0.18 7.37
C LYS A 10 -3.37 0.60 6.07
N VAL A 11 -2.15 0.62 5.53
CA VAL A 11 -1.86 1.31 4.25
C VAL A 11 -2.59 0.62 3.11
N LEU A 12 -2.60 -0.72 3.10
CA LEU A 12 -3.33 -1.50 2.10
C LEU A 12 -4.85 -1.27 2.19
N GLU A 13 -5.41 -1.19 3.41
CA GLU A 13 -6.84 -0.89 3.61
C GLU A 13 -7.20 0.50 3.04
N TYR A 14 -6.41 1.53 3.33
CA TYR A 14 -6.64 2.88 2.79
C TYR A 14 -6.60 2.89 1.26
N MET A 15 -5.60 2.21 0.67
CA MET A 15 -5.51 2.05 -0.78
C MET A 15 -6.71 1.33 -1.39
N ALA A 16 -7.19 0.26 -0.75
CA ALA A 16 -8.36 -0.48 -1.20
C ALA A 16 -9.60 0.41 -1.26
N HIS A 17 -9.77 1.27 -0.25
CA HIS A 17 -10.87 2.23 -0.18
C HIS A 17 -10.66 3.46 -1.09
N GLY A 18 -9.50 3.59 -1.72
CA GLY A 18 -9.17 4.73 -2.58
C GLY A 18 -8.92 6.01 -1.81
N ILE A 19 -8.32 5.89 -0.63
CA ILE A 19 -7.84 7.00 0.18
C ILE A 19 -6.36 7.20 -0.19
N PRO A 20 -5.95 8.38 -0.69
CA PRO A 20 -4.54 8.66 -0.97
C PRO A 20 -3.72 8.63 0.33
N VAL A 21 -2.50 8.08 0.25
CA VAL A 21 -1.64 7.86 1.42
C VAL A 21 -0.43 8.80 1.39
N ILE A 22 -0.20 9.50 2.50
CA ILE A 22 1.05 10.19 2.84
C ILE A 22 1.62 9.47 4.07
N ALA A 23 2.88 9.05 4.02
CA ALA A 23 3.49 8.29 5.11
C ALA A 23 4.96 8.63 5.33
N THR A 24 5.48 8.26 6.50
CA THR A 24 6.91 8.36 6.83
C THR A 24 7.71 7.17 6.24
N PRO A 25 9.05 7.26 6.10
CA PRO A 25 9.84 6.32 5.32
C PRO A 25 10.17 5.01 6.06
N LEU A 26 9.16 4.32 6.59
CA LEU A 26 9.31 2.94 7.02
C LEU A 26 9.60 2.05 5.80
N PRO A 27 10.56 1.10 5.85
CA PRO A 27 11.07 0.40 4.66
C PRO A 27 9.98 -0.19 3.75
N GLU A 28 9.08 -0.99 4.31
CA GLU A 28 8.01 -1.63 3.54
C GLU A 28 6.96 -0.64 3.03
N VAL A 29 6.65 0.41 3.80
CA VAL A 29 5.70 1.46 3.36
C VAL A 29 6.28 2.26 2.22
N ARG A 30 7.53 2.70 2.35
CA ARG A 30 8.26 3.42 1.29
C ARG A 30 8.25 2.62 0.00
N ARG A 31 8.70 1.36 0.07
CA ARG A 31 8.72 0.44 -1.07
C ARG A 31 7.34 0.29 -1.70
N LEU A 32 6.29 0.09 -0.89
CA LEU A 32 4.92 -0.05 -1.38
C LEU A 32 4.43 1.20 -2.13
N LEU A 33 4.68 2.40 -1.58
CA LEU A 33 4.20 3.66 -2.18
C LEU A 33 5.01 4.07 -3.41
N GLU A 34 6.34 4.12 -3.29
CA GLU A 34 7.25 4.63 -4.31
C GLU A 34 7.29 3.70 -5.53
N ASP A 35 7.49 2.39 -5.35
CA ASP A 35 7.57 1.43 -6.47
C ASP A 35 6.29 1.37 -7.31
N ASN A 36 5.15 1.79 -6.73
CA ASN A 36 3.84 1.69 -7.38
C ASN A 36 3.22 3.05 -7.70
N ASN A 37 3.91 4.17 -7.42
CA ASN A 37 3.36 5.52 -7.55
C ASN A 37 1.98 5.67 -6.89
N ALA A 38 1.82 5.10 -5.70
CA ALA A 38 0.53 4.91 -5.03
C ALA A 38 0.33 5.83 -3.79
N GLY A 39 1.26 6.75 -3.57
CA GLY A 39 1.21 7.72 -2.45
C GLY A 39 2.49 8.55 -2.40
N LEU A 40 2.67 9.27 -1.29
CA LEU A 40 3.82 10.14 -1.06
C LEU A 40 4.54 9.76 0.24
N ILE A 41 5.86 9.94 0.26
CA ILE A 41 6.71 9.75 1.42
C ILE A 41 7.26 11.10 1.90
N VAL A 42 7.14 11.36 3.20
CA VAL A 42 7.63 12.58 3.86
C VAL A 42 8.58 12.22 5.00
N PRO A 43 9.54 13.09 5.38
CA PRO A 43 10.43 12.84 6.51
C PRO A 43 9.68 12.67 7.85
N PHE A 44 10.35 12.07 8.84
CA PHE A 44 9.89 12.13 10.22
C PHE A 44 10.05 13.55 10.77
N ASP A 45 9.15 13.95 11.68
CA ASP A 45 9.19 15.21 12.42
C ASP A 45 9.25 16.48 11.55
N ASP A 46 8.67 16.43 10.35
CA ASP A 46 8.58 17.55 9.42
C ASP A 46 7.10 17.85 9.04
N PRO A 47 6.40 18.70 9.81
CA PRO A 47 5.04 19.10 9.50
C PRO A 47 4.90 19.86 8.19
N GLN A 48 5.94 20.60 7.77
CA GLN A 48 5.90 21.39 6.55
C GLN A 48 5.88 20.48 5.32
N ALA A 49 6.66 19.40 5.33
CA ALA A 49 6.63 18.38 4.28
C ALA A 49 5.24 17.72 4.14
N VAL A 50 4.49 17.55 5.24
CA VAL A 50 3.11 17.05 5.19
C VAL A 50 2.18 18.03 4.48
N VAL A 51 2.27 19.32 4.79
CA VAL A 51 1.46 20.38 4.15
C VAL A 51 1.75 20.44 2.64
N GLU A 52 3.03 20.35 2.26
CA GLU A 52 3.44 20.33 0.86
C GLU A 52 2.94 19.10 0.12
N ALA A 53 2.99 17.92 0.76
CA ALA A 53 2.47 16.68 0.20
C ALA A 53 0.95 16.73 -0.01
N ILE A 54 0.19 17.28 0.94
CA ILE A 54 -1.26 17.50 0.78
C ILE A 54 -1.51 18.42 -0.41
N SER A 55 -0.80 19.54 -0.49
CA SER A 55 -0.92 20.51 -1.59
C SER A 55 -0.48 19.93 -2.94
N ALA A 56 0.43 18.95 -2.96
CA ALA A 56 0.84 18.25 -4.17
C ALA A 56 -0.24 17.29 -4.68
N LEU A 57 -1.00 16.63 -3.79
CA LEU A 57 -2.08 15.74 -4.19
C LEU A 57 -3.18 16.45 -4.99
N ASP A 58 -3.46 17.72 -4.66
CA ASP A 58 -4.48 18.52 -5.34
C ASP A 58 -4.02 19.09 -6.71
N ARG A 59 -2.77 18.84 -7.10
CA ARG A 59 -2.20 19.32 -8.37
C ARG A 59 -2.09 18.20 -9.41
N ASP A 60 -2.28 18.59 -10.66
CA ASP A 60 -2.00 17.77 -11.85
C ASP A 60 -2.64 16.37 -11.83
N GLY A 61 -3.77 16.18 -11.15
CA GLY A 61 -4.45 14.88 -11.02
C GLY A 61 -3.63 13.82 -10.27
N LEU A 62 -2.66 14.22 -9.44
CA LEU A 62 -1.82 13.29 -8.68
C LEU A 62 -2.65 12.42 -7.75
N ARG A 63 -3.64 13.01 -7.06
CA ARG A 63 -4.56 12.29 -6.19
C ARG A 63 -5.25 11.13 -6.91
N GLU A 64 -5.90 11.38 -8.05
CA GLU A 64 -6.54 10.31 -8.84
C GLU A 64 -5.54 9.21 -9.23
N ARG A 65 -4.34 9.57 -9.67
CA ARG A 65 -3.30 8.58 -10.03
C ARG A 65 -2.93 7.71 -8.83
N CYS A 66 -2.64 8.31 -7.67
CA CYS A 66 -2.31 7.57 -6.46
C CYS A 66 -3.45 6.61 -6.06
N VAL A 67 -4.69 7.07 -6.11
CA VAL A 67 -5.88 6.25 -5.80
C VAL A 67 -6.02 5.07 -6.76
N GLN A 68 -5.91 5.31 -8.08
CA GLN A 68 -6.03 4.25 -9.07
C GLN A 68 -4.90 3.22 -8.96
N ASN A 69 -3.68 3.69 -8.73
CA ASN A 69 -2.51 2.84 -8.56
C ASN A 69 -2.60 2.01 -7.27
N GLY A 70 -3.02 2.62 -6.15
CA GLY A 70 -3.22 1.92 -4.88
C GLY A 70 -4.30 0.83 -4.97
N ARG A 71 -5.46 1.15 -5.55
CA ARG A 71 -6.53 0.15 -5.77
C ARG A 71 -6.08 -1.01 -6.65
N ARG A 72 -5.34 -0.71 -7.73
CA ARG A 72 -4.76 -1.72 -8.62
C ARG A 72 -3.78 -2.62 -7.87
N LEU A 73 -2.85 -2.02 -7.12
CA LEU A 73 -1.87 -2.75 -6.31
C LEU A 73 -2.53 -3.71 -5.32
N VAL A 74 -3.54 -3.26 -4.56
CA VAL A 74 -4.22 -4.12 -3.57
C VAL A 74 -4.94 -5.28 -4.26
N ARG A 75 -5.71 -4.99 -5.33
CA ARG A 75 -6.45 -6.03 -6.05
C ARG A 75 -5.52 -7.06 -6.69
N ASP A 76 -4.39 -6.62 -7.25
CA ASP A 76 -3.53 -7.49 -8.05
C ASP A 76 -2.53 -8.27 -7.19
N ARG A 77 -2.17 -7.79 -5.99
CA ARG A 77 -1.11 -8.40 -5.15
C ARG A 77 -1.50 -8.72 -3.71
N PHE A 78 -2.61 -8.21 -3.19
CA PHE A 78 -2.99 -8.32 -1.78
C PHE A 78 -4.48 -8.69 -1.60
N ASP A 79 -5.08 -9.34 -2.59
CA ASP A 79 -6.46 -9.84 -2.51
C ASP A 79 -6.50 -11.20 -1.80
N TRP A 80 -7.14 -11.22 -0.62
CA TRP A 80 -7.33 -12.42 0.19
C TRP A 80 -7.99 -13.58 -0.57
N ARG A 81 -8.81 -13.31 -1.59
CA ARG A 81 -9.43 -14.36 -2.41
C ARG A 81 -8.38 -15.15 -3.19
N GLN A 82 -7.34 -14.48 -3.68
CA GLN A 82 -6.22 -15.11 -4.38
C GLN A 82 -5.38 -15.96 -3.42
N ASP A 83 -5.07 -15.41 -2.25
CA ASP A 83 -4.32 -16.11 -1.20
C ASP A 83 -5.08 -17.34 -0.69
N ALA A 84 -6.38 -17.21 -0.43
CA ALA A 84 -7.22 -18.32 -0.01
C ALA A 84 -7.29 -19.44 -1.06
N ALA A 85 -7.35 -19.10 -2.34
CA ALA A 85 -7.31 -20.09 -3.42
C ALA A 85 -5.96 -20.84 -3.45
N THR A 86 -4.85 -20.14 -3.25
CA THR A 86 -3.51 -20.73 -3.14
C THR A 86 -3.39 -21.66 -1.94
N LEU A 87 -3.85 -21.21 -0.77
CA LEU A 87 -3.83 -22.02 0.44
C LEU A 87 -4.70 -23.27 0.32
N ARG A 88 -5.89 -23.16 -0.27
CA ARG A 88 -6.77 -24.31 -0.53
C ARG A 88 -6.12 -25.34 -1.45
N ARG A 89 -5.43 -24.91 -2.51
CA ARG A 89 -4.69 -25.82 -3.41
C ARG A 89 -3.59 -26.55 -2.66
N PHE A 90 -2.84 -25.85 -1.82
CA PHE A 90 -1.80 -26.45 -1.00
C PHE A 90 -2.35 -27.48 -0.01
N TYR A 91 -3.44 -27.16 0.70
CA TYR A 91 -4.08 -28.13 1.59
C TYR A 91 -4.59 -29.37 0.86
N ALA A 92 -5.17 -29.21 -0.32
CA ALA A 92 -5.59 -30.34 -1.15
C ALA A 92 -4.40 -31.23 -1.57
N SER A 93 -3.23 -30.66 -1.89
CA SER A 93 -2.06 -31.45 -2.28
C SER A 93 -1.46 -32.23 -1.11
N VAL A 94 -1.52 -31.70 0.11
CA VAL A 94 -1.02 -32.39 1.31
C VAL A 94 -2.00 -33.48 1.74
N ALA A 95 -3.31 -33.25 1.65
CA ALA A 95 -4.33 -34.25 2.02
C ALA A 95 -4.45 -35.42 1.03
N ALA A 96 -3.95 -35.26 -0.19
CA ALA A 96 -3.88 -36.31 -1.21
C ALA A 96 -2.57 -37.11 -1.18
N SER A 97 -1.63 -36.74 -0.30
CA SER A 97 -0.39 -37.49 -0.01
C SER A 97 -0.60 -38.45 1.16
#